data_AF-A0A0G0D7H4-F1
#
_entry.id   AF-A0A0G0D7H4-F1
#
_cell.length_a   1.000
_cell.length_b   1.000
_cell.length_c   1.000
_cell.angle_alpha   90.00
_cell.angle_beta   90.00
_cell.angle_gamma   90.00
#
_symmetry.space_group_name_H-M   'P 1'
#
loop_
_entity.id
_entity.type
_entity.pdbx_description
1 polymer ?
#
loop_
_entity_poly.entity_id
_entity_poly.type
_entity_poly.pdbx_seq_one_letter_code
_entity_poly.pdbx_strand_id
1 'polypeptide(L)'
;MEETAFSYSSQPKKNKMFPTVVVVVVLLTAIIASYLIINKPKKTEEKKEAVVVENKMPSPTPLPKIDKKTVKIQVQNGTGTPGQAGIVVKALEDAGYSSDNIKTGNADKFDNSTTSITARDNFEEIVNDIKEVLKSTFDKITVVSPNLDKDSEFDIVVVTGGKIFESVTPTTSVSPTPSLTTTPTTTPSPTPTP
;
A
#
# COMPACT_ATOMS: atom_id res chain seq x y z
N MET A 1 -9.11 -81.43 16.92
CA MET A 1 -9.08 -80.31 17.86
C MET A 1 -9.62 -80.86 19.17
N GLU A 2 -8.82 -80.86 20.23
CA GLU A 2 -9.32 -80.82 21.61
C GLU A 2 -8.17 -80.40 22.52
N GLU A 3 -8.39 -79.33 23.26
CA GLU A 3 -7.40 -78.54 23.98
C GLU A 3 -7.18 -79.03 25.41
N THR A 4 -5.96 -78.77 25.87
CA THR A 4 -5.43 -78.95 27.22
C THR A 4 -6.10 -78.07 28.28
N ALA A 5 -6.18 -78.54 29.52
CA ALA A 5 -6.20 -77.64 30.68
C ALA A 5 -5.50 -78.25 31.89
N PHE A 6 -4.51 -77.53 32.42
CA PHE A 6 -3.86 -77.77 33.71
C PHE A 6 -4.18 -76.63 34.69
N SER A 7 -4.12 -77.01 35.97
CA SER A 7 -3.64 -76.21 37.11
C SER A 7 -4.66 -75.46 37.96
N TYR A 8 -4.57 -75.67 39.29
CA TYR A 8 -4.75 -74.62 40.30
C TYR A 8 -3.87 -74.92 41.54
N SER A 9 -3.15 -73.89 42.01
CA SER A 9 -2.31 -73.84 43.22
C SER A 9 -3.05 -73.13 44.37
N SER A 10 -2.76 -73.53 45.62
CA SER A 10 -3.40 -73.08 46.87
C SER A 10 -2.78 -71.81 47.51
N GLN A 11 -3.55 -71.10 48.34
CA GLN A 11 -3.22 -69.82 49.00
C GLN A 11 -3.32 -69.92 50.55
N PRO A 12 -2.47 -69.24 51.36
CA PRO A 12 -2.50 -69.31 52.83
C PRO A 12 -3.12 -68.09 53.56
N LYS A 13 -3.40 -68.30 54.87
CA LYS A 13 -4.34 -67.60 55.79
C LYS A 13 -3.79 -66.28 56.41
N LYS A 14 -4.66 -65.26 56.59
CA LYS A 14 -4.34 -63.85 56.97
C LYS A 14 -4.62 -63.53 58.46
N ASN A 15 -3.67 -62.86 59.16
CA ASN A 15 -3.81 -62.38 60.56
C ASN A 15 -4.32 -60.92 60.66
N LYS A 16 -5.17 -60.65 61.67
CA LYS A 16 -5.96 -59.42 61.82
C LYS A 16 -5.24 -58.20 62.42
N MET A 17 -3.96 -58.27 62.79
CA MET A 17 -3.21 -57.10 63.27
C MET A 17 -2.63 -56.22 62.15
N PHE A 18 -2.41 -56.80 60.97
CA PHE A 18 -1.93 -56.07 59.80
C PHE A 18 -2.88 -54.94 59.32
N PRO A 19 -4.22 -55.15 59.23
CA PRO A 19 -5.11 -54.08 58.75
C PRO A 19 -5.16 -52.89 59.71
N THR A 20 -5.12 -53.09 61.03
CA THR A 20 -5.22 -51.99 62.00
C THR A 20 -4.00 -51.07 61.96
N VAL A 21 -2.79 -51.63 61.82
CA VAL A 21 -1.56 -50.83 61.67
C VAL A 21 -1.58 -50.02 60.37
N VAL A 22 -2.08 -50.61 59.28
CA VAL A 22 -2.21 -49.90 58.00
C VAL A 22 -3.20 -48.74 58.12
N VAL A 23 -4.33 -48.91 58.81
CA VAL A 23 -5.33 -47.83 59.00
C VAL A 23 -4.77 -46.67 59.83
N VAL A 24 -4.01 -46.97 60.89
CA VAL A 24 -3.39 -45.93 61.73
C VAL A 24 -2.31 -45.15 60.96
N VAL A 25 -1.49 -45.84 60.17
CA VAL A 25 -0.48 -45.19 59.31
C VAL A 25 -1.14 -44.31 58.25
N VAL A 26 -2.21 -44.78 57.62
CA VAL A 26 -2.96 -43.97 56.63
C VAL A 26 -3.55 -42.72 57.29
N LEU A 27 -4.15 -42.83 58.47
CA LEU A 27 -4.69 -41.67 59.20
C LEU A 27 -3.60 -40.65 59.58
N LEU A 28 -2.44 -41.12 60.06
CA LEU A 28 -1.32 -40.23 60.40
C LEU A 28 -0.76 -39.51 59.16
N THR A 29 -0.62 -40.20 58.03
CA THR A 29 -0.17 -39.57 56.77
C THR A 29 -1.16 -38.54 56.24
N ALA A 30 -2.47 -38.77 56.37
CA ALA A 30 -3.50 -37.83 55.94
C ALA A 30 -3.49 -36.55 56.79
N ILE A 31 -3.27 -36.66 58.10
CA ILE A 31 -3.19 -35.51 59.02
C ILE A 31 -1.95 -34.67 58.72
N ILE A 32 -0.79 -35.31 58.54
CA ILE A 32 0.47 -34.62 58.21
C ILE A 32 0.37 -33.93 56.84
N ALA A 33 -0.18 -34.61 55.82
CA ALA A 33 -0.38 -34.02 54.49
C ALA A 33 -1.33 -32.82 54.54
N SER A 34 -2.43 -32.91 55.30
CA SER A 34 -3.38 -31.80 55.47
C SER A 34 -2.74 -30.61 56.18
N TYR A 35 -1.94 -30.85 57.24
CA TYR A 35 -1.19 -29.80 57.92
C TYR A 35 -0.18 -29.12 56.99
N LEU A 36 0.53 -29.88 56.15
CA LEU A 36 1.45 -29.31 55.16
C LEU A 36 0.76 -28.55 54.03
N ILE A 37 -0.51 -28.81 53.72
CA ILE A 37 -1.27 -28.04 52.74
C ILE A 37 -1.76 -26.73 53.35
N ILE A 38 -2.16 -26.72 54.61
CA ILE A 38 -2.71 -25.54 55.30
C ILE A 38 -1.61 -24.56 55.72
N ASN A 39 -0.42 -25.05 56.11
CA ASN A 39 0.71 -24.21 56.49
C ASN A 39 1.56 -23.69 55.32
N LYS A 40 1.23 -24.02 54.07
CA LYS A 40 1.81 -23.33 52.93
C LYS A 40 1.23 -21.91 52.88
N PRO A 41 2.04 -20.84 52.76
CA PRO A 41 1.51 -19.51 52.54
C PRO A 41 0.61 -19.59 51.32
N LYS A 42 -0.68 -19.24 51.48
CA LYS A 42 -1.61 -19.17 50.36
C LYS A 42 -0.98 -18.22 49.36
N LYS A 43 -0.43 -18.79 48.28
CA LYS A 43 0.00 -18.04 47.11
C LYS A 43 -1.27 -17.39 46.59
N THR A 44 -1.44 -16.12 46.94
CA THR A 44 -2.41 -15.21 46.34
C THR A 44 -2.45 -15.52 44.85
N GLU A 45 -3.63 -15.87 44.33
CA GLU A 45 -3.90 -15.88 42.90
C GLU A 45 -3.66 -14.48 42.38
N GLU A 46 -2.43 -14.23 41.98
CA GLU A 46 -2.09 -13.17 41.07
C GLU A 46 -2.73 -13.57 39.74
N LYS A 47 -3.90 -12.98 39.50
CA LYS A 47 -4.50 -12.76 38.19
C LYS A 47 -3.40 -12.77 37.14
N LYS A 48 -3.42 -13.77 36.26
CA LYS A 48 -2.59 -13.78 35.05
C LYS A 48 -2.89 -12.51 34.28
N GLU A 49 -2.11 -11.45 34.51
CA GLU A 49 -1.92 -10.44 33.50
C GLU A 49 -1.23 -11.16 32.35
N ALA A 50 -1.94 -11.18 31.22
CA ALA A 50 -1.39 -11.67 29.98
C ALA A 50 -0.07 -10.93 29.75
N VAL A 51 1.04 -11.68 29.78
CA VAL A 51 2.29 -11.21 29.21
C VAL A 51 1.99 -10.97 27.73
N VAL A 52 1.72 -9.71 27.38
CA VAL A 52 1.75 -9.22 26.02
C VAL A 52 3.20 -9.43 25.59
N VAL A 53 3.45 -10.55 24.92
CA VAL A 53 4.63 -10.69 24.06
C VAL A 53 4.45 -9.60 23.02
N GLU A 54 5.07 -8.45 23.27
CA GLU A 54 5.19 -7.39 22.29
C GLU A 54 6.03 -7.97 21.16
N ASN A 55 5.33 -8.57 20.19
CA ASN A 55 5.84 -8.79 18.86
C ASN A 55 6.21 -7.39 18.37
N LYS A 56 7.48 -7.01 18.55
CA LYS A 56 8.08 -5.88 17.84
C LYS A 56 8.08 -6.27 16.38
N MET A 57 6.92 -6.13 15.74
CA MET A 57 6.85 -5.94 14.30
C MET A 57 7.89 -4.86 14.01
N PRO A 58 8.76 -5.04 13.00
CA PRO A 58 9.60 -3.95 12.55
C PRO A 58 8.67 -2.76 12.35
N SER A 59 8.89 -1.70 13.14
CA SER A 59 8.20 -0.44 12.93
C SER A 59 8.41 -0.10 11.46
N PRO A 60 7.35 0.26 10.69
CA PRO A 60 7.53 0.67 9.32
C PRO A 60 8.62 1.72 9.34
N THR A 61 9.76 1.42 8.72
CA THR A 61 10.82 2.41 8.57
C THR A 61 10.11 3.60 7.92
N PRO A 62 10.11 4.79 8.56
CA PRO A 62 9.40 5.92 8.00
C PRO A 62 9.91 6.06 6.57
N LEU A 63 9.01 5.89 5.59
CA LEU A 63 9.38 6.13 4.20
C LEU A 63 10.00 7.53 4.19
N PRO A 64 11.16 7.70 3.54
CA PRO A 64 11.80 9.00 3.47
C PRO A 64 10.75 9.98 2.97
N LYS A 65 10.48 11.01 3.77
CA LYS A 65 9.48 12.01 3.44
C LYS A 65 10.00 12.75 2.20
N ILE A 66 9.50 12.36 1.03
CA ILE A 66 9.92 12.95 -0.24
C ILE A 66 9.34 14.36 -0.30
N ASP A 67 10.23 15.34 -0.44
CA ASP A 67 9.81 16.72 -0.62
C ASP A 67 9.13 16.89 -1.98
N LYS A 68 7.83 17.26 -1.95
CA LYS A 68 7.02 17.53 -3.16
C LYS A 68 7.68 18.54 -4.11
N LYS A 69 8.53 19.43 -3.57
CA LYS A 69 9.25 20.47 -4.31
C LYS A 69 10.44 19.95 -5.12
N THR A 70 10.97 18.78 -4.79
CA THR A 70 12.13 18.18 -5.47
C THR A 70 11.74 17.13 -6.52
N VAL A 71 10.49 16.69 -6.53
CA VAL A 71 9.99 15.65 -7.45
C VAL A 71 9.88 16.20 -8.87
N LYS A 72 10.51 15.51 -9.83
CA LYS A 72 10.36 15.81 -11.25
C LYS A 72 9.17 15.05 -11.83
N ILE A 73 8.18 15.79 -12.30
CA ILE A 73 6.94 15.22 -12.82
C ILE A 73 6.84 15.54 -14.31
N GLN A 74 6.56 14.52 -15.11
CA GLN A 74 6.19 14.70 -16.50
C GLN A 74 4.69 14.49 -16.66
N VAL A 75 4.00 15.44 -17.27
CA VAL A 75 2.59 15.35 -17.61
C VAL A 75 2.46 15.22 -19.12
N GLN A 76 2.03 14.03 -19.57
CA GLN A 76 1.84 13.73 -20.98
C GLN A 76 0.36 13.76 -21.36
N ASN A 77 0.05 14.42 -22.47
CA ASN A 77 -1.31 14.44 -23.02
C ASN A 77 -1.60 13.16 -23.80
N GLY A 78 -2.43 12.29 -23.22
CA GLY A 78 -2.80 11.01 -23.82
C GLY A 78 -4.14 10.99 -24.55
N THR A 79 -4.87 12.11 -24.65
CA THR A 79 -6.15 12.19 -25.38
C THR A 79 -6.09 13.04 -26.65
N GLY A 80 -4.96 13.71 -26.89
CA GLY A 80 -4.83 14.72 -27.96
C GLY A 80 -5.63 16.01 -27.70
N THR A 81 -6.30 16.15 -26.56
CA THR A 81 -7.11 17.33 -26.22
C THR A 81 -6.20 18.50 -25.83
N PRO A 82 -6.22 19.64 -26.55
CA PRO A 82 -5.40 20.79 -26.20
C PRO A 82 -5.68 21.28 -24.77
N GLY A 83 -4.63 21.55 -24.00
CA GLY A 83 -4.75 22.11 -22.65
C GLY A 83 -5.06 21.10 -21.53
N GLN A 84 -5.37 19.83 -21.83
CA GLN A 84 -5.66 18.83 -20.80
C GLN A 84 -4.48 18.59 -19.84
N ALA A 85 -3.26 18.52 -20.38
CA ALA A 85 -2.05 18.43 -19.56
C ALA A 85 -1.87 19.66 -18.65
N GLY A 86 -2.22 20.86 -19.13
CA GLY A 86 -2.15 22.09 -18.34
C GLY A 86 -3.09 22.10 -17.13
N ILE A 87 -4.27 21.46 -17.24
CA ILE A 87 -5.20 21.29 -16.11
C ILE A 87 -4.53 20.47 -15.01
N VAL A 88 -3.82 19.39 -15.37
CA VAL A 88 -3.07 18.57 -14.43
C VAL A 88 -1.93 19.34 -13.79
N VAL A 89 -1.15 20.09 -14.58
CA VAL A 89 -0.08 20.94 -14.03
C VAL A 89 -0.63 21.87 -12.95
N LYS A 90 -1.75 22.54 -13.24
CA LYS A 90 -2.38 23.45 -12.29
C LYS A 90 -2.85 22.75 -11.02
N ALA A 91 -3.46 21.57 -11.16
CA ALA A 91 -3.89 20.77 -10.00
C ALA A 91 -2.69 20.33 -9.13
N LEU A 92 -1.56 19.99 -9.75
CA LEU A 92 -0.31 19.67 -9.03
C LEU A 92 0.29 20.92 -8.37
N GLU A 93 0.24 22.06 -9.03
CA GLU A 93 0.72 23.33 -8.48
C GLU A 93 -0.08 23.72 -7.22
N ASP A 94 -1.40 23.61 -7.29
CA ASP A 94 -2.32 23.84 -6.16
C ASP A 94 -2.07 22.84 -5.01
N ALA A 95 -1.64 21.61 -5.32
CA ALA A 95 -1.24 20.60 -4.34
C ALA A 95 0.14 20.83 -3.71
N GLY A 96 0.87 21.86 -4.17
CA GLY A 96 2.16 22.30 -3.61
C GLY A 96 3.40 21.75 -4.32
N TYR A 97 3.27 21.13 -5.49
CA TYR A 97 4.42 20.74 -6.31
C TYR A 97 5.12 21.97 -6.92
N SER A 98 6.37 21.82 -7.37
CA SER A 98 7.11 22.91 -8.03
C SER A 98 6.83 22.90 -9.54
N SER A 99 6.23 23.96 -10.07
CA SER A 99 5.95 24.09 -11.52
C SER A 99 7.21 23.96 -12.37
N ASP A 100 8.35 24.44 -11.87
CA ASP A 100 9.64 24.35 -12.56
C ASP A 100 10.12 22.90 -12.78
N ASN A 101 9.65 21.98 -11.93
CA ASN A 101 9.94 20.55 -12.01
C ASN A 101 8.84 19.77 -12.75
N ILE A 102 7.79 20.44 -13.20
CA ILE A 102 6.71 19.84 -13.98
C ILE A 102 6.95 20.14 -15.46
N LYS A 103 7.21 19.11 -16.26
CA LYS A 103 7.28 19.24 -17.73
C LYS A 103 6.02 18.69 -18.38
N THR A 104 5.47 19.45 -19.33
CA THR A 104 4.37 18.96 -20.17
C THR A 104 4.91 18.33 -21.45
N GLY A 105 4.19 17.33 -21.95
CA GLY A 105 4.52 16.63 -23.18
C GLY A 105 3.29 16.00 -23.84
N ASN A 106 3.50 15.40 -25.00
CA ASN A 106 2.52 14.56 -25.67
C ASN A 106 2.87 13.09 -25.42
N ALA A 107 1.86 12.25 -25.21
CA ALA A 107 2.08 10.81 -25.10
C ALA A 107 2.30 10.16 -26.46
N ASP A 108 2.90 8.97 -26.49
CA ASP A 108 3.09 8.19 -27.72
C ASP A 108 1.76 7.77 -28.38
N LYS A 109 0.69 7.69 -27.57
CA LYS A 109 -0.66 7.33 -28.00
C LYS A 109 -1.67 8.33 -27.46
N PHE A 110 -2.60 8.73 -28.33
CA PHE A 110 -3.64 9.72 -28.03
C PHE A 110 -5.03 9.10 -27.74
N ASP A 111 -5.13 7.77 -27.70
CA ASP A 111 -6.40 7.04 -27.49
C ASP A 111 -6.58 6.56 -26.03
N ASN A 112 -5.93 7.23 -25.06
CA ASN A 112 -6.02 6.82 -23.66
C ASN A 112 -7.38 7.20 -23.06
N SER A 113 -8.18 6.19 -22.73
CA SER A 113 -9.49 6.39 -22.06
C SER A 113 -9.37 6.63 -20.54
N THR A 114 -8.22 6.29 -19.96
CA THR A 114 -7.97 6.30 -18.51
C THR A 114 -6.65 7.01 -18.23
N THR A 115 -6.61 7.88 -17.22
CA THR A 115 -5.38 8.54 -16.79
C THR A 115 -4.46 7.53 -16.11
N SER A 116 -3.23 7.36 -16.58
CA SER A 116 -2.25 6.48 -15.95
C SER A 116 -1.18 7.27 -15.22
N ILE A 117 -0.78 6.79 -14.03
CA ILE A 117 0.26 7.38 -13.21
C ILE A 117 1.36 6.35 -13.00
N THR A 118 2.54 6.65 -13.50
CA THR A 118 3.72 5.80 -13.42
C THR A 118 4.80 6.52 -12.64
N ALA A 119 5.41 5.86 -11.67
CA ALA A 119 6.48 6.44 -10.88
C ALA A 119 7.62 5.45 -10.69
N ARG A 120 8.74 5.99 -10.21
CA ARG A 120 9.90 5.23 -9.75
C ARG A 120 9.65 4.53 -8.43
N ASP A 121 10.53 3.58 -8.15
CA ASP A 121 10.65 2.94 -6.83
C ASP A 121 10.76 4.00 -5.72
N ASN A 122 10.04 3.79 -4.61
CA ASN A 122 9.94 4.69 -3.44
C ASN A 122 9.08 5.95 -3.61
N PHE A 123 8.39 6.18 -4.74
CA PHE A 123 7.51 7.35 -4.92
C PHE A 123 6.01 7.03 -4.75
N GLU A 124 5.67 5.87 -4.22
CA GLU A 124 4.29 5.39 -4.06
C GLU A 124 3.41 6.33 -3.22
N GLU A 125 3.98 6.97 -2.20
CA GLU A 125 3.29 7.95 -1.36
C GLU A 125 2.88 9.19 -2.17
N ILE A 126 3.81 9.70 -3.00
CA ILE A 126 3.58 10.83 -3.90
C ILE A 126 2.56 10.46 -4.98
N VAL A 127 2.61 9.23 -5.51
CA VAL A 127 1.63 8.74 -6.49
C VAL A 127 0.22 8.70 -5.91
N ASN A 128 0.06 8.28 -4.65
CA ASN A 128 -1.22 8.28 -3.98
C ASN A 128 -1.76 9.70 -3.75
N ASP A 129 -0.90 10.64 -3.38
CA ASP A 129 -1.23 12.06 -3.24
C ASP A 129 -1.67 12.66 -4.59
N ILE A 130 -0.88 12.44 -5.65
CA ILE A 130 -1.20 12.87 -7.01
C ILE A 130 -2.51 12.25 -7.50
N LYS A 131 -2.75 10.97 -7.21
CA LYS A 131 -4.02 10.30 -7.52
C LYS A 131 -5.18 10.97 -6.81
N GLU A 132 -5.04 11.34 -5.54
CA GLU A 132 -6.10 12.01 -4.78
C GLU A 132 -6.42 13.39 -5.35
N VAL A 133 -5.40 14.17 -5.71
CA VAL A 133 -5.54 15.46 -6.40
C VAL A 133 -6.26 15.28 -7.74
N LEU A 134 -5.83 14.31 -8.55
CA LEU A 134 -6.38 14.03 -9.88
C LEU A 134 -7.79 13.45 -9.85
N LYS A 135 -8.22 12.77 -8.77
CA LYS A 135 -9.59 12.25 -8.64
C LYS A 135 -10.64 13.36 -8.72
N SER A 136 -10.28 14.59 -8.34
CA SER A 136 -11.18 15.73 -8.49
C SER A 136 -11.39 16.15 -9.95
N THR A 137 -10.50 15.72 -10.85
CA THR A 137 -10.49 16.12 -12.27
C THR A 137 -10.83 14.95 -13.20
N PHE A 138 -10.49 13.71 -12.83
CA PHE A 138 -10.65 12.52 -13.66
C PHE A 138 -11.36 11.40 -12.89
N ASP A 139 -12.40 10.84 -13.50
CA ASP A 139 -13.17 9.72 -12.93
C ASP A 139 -12.41 8.38 -13.00
N LYS A 140 -11.55 8.20 -14.01
CA LYS A 140 -10.79 6.96 -14.25
C LYS A 140 -9.30 7.22 -14.15
N ILE A 141 -8.69 6.68 -13.09
CA ILE A 141 -7.25 6.79 -12.83
C ILE A 141 -6.68 5.41 -12.51
N THR A 142 -5.63 5.02 -13.21
CA THR A 142 -4.88 3.78 -13.01
C THR A 142 -3.47 4.11 -12.54
N VAL A 143 -3.05 3.48 -11.45
CA VAL A 143 -1.67 3.59 -10.97
C VAL A 143 -0.89 2.39 -11.49
N VAL A 144 0.21 2.64 -12.20
CA VAL A 144 1.09 1.63 -12.81
C VAL A 144 2.43 1.58 -12.06
N SER A 145 2.54 2.21 -10.88
CA SER A 145 3.79 2.28 -10.12
C SER A 145 4.08 1.00 -9.32
N PRO A 146 5.36 0.61 -9.12
CA PRO A 146 6.55 1.14 -9.80
C PRO A 146 6.74 0.48 -11.18
N ASN A 147 6.79 1.28 -12.25
CA ASN A 147 7.06 0.79 -13.62
C ASN A 147 7.91 1.78 -14.43
N LEU A 148 8.43 2.84 -13.81
CA LEU A 148 9.25 3.83 -14.51
C LEU A 148 10.73 3.44 -14.49
N ASP A 149 11.41 3.61 -15.62
CA ASP A 149 12.84 3.33 -15.76
C ASP A 149 13.70 4.14 -14.77
N LYS A 150 14.69 3.45 -14.18
CA LYS A 150 15.66 4.05 -13.24
C LYS A 150 16.60 5.06 -13.89
N ASP A 151 16.65 5.08 -15.22
CA ASP A 151 17.47 6.01 -16.02
C ASP A 151 16.68 7.23 -16.57
N SER A 152 15.35 7.25 -16.39
CA SER A 152 14.51 8.42 -16.72
C SER A 152 15.00 9.74 -16.09
N GLU A 153 14.79 10.87 -16.74
CA GLU A 153 15.06 12.17 -16.10
C GLU A 153 13.97 12.57 -15.09
N PHE A 154 12.83 11.87 -15.12
CA PHE A 154 11.64 12.15 -14.30
C PHE A 154 11.42 11.06 -13.26
N ASP A 155 10.84 11.46 -12.13
CA ASP A 155 10.48 10.56 -11.03
C ASP A 155 9.06 10.01 -11.20
N ILE A 156 8.18 10.81 -11.81
CA ILE A 156 6.77 10.49 -12.03
C ILE A 156 6.37 10.93 -13.43
N VAL A 157 5.64 10.07 -14.14
CA VAL A 157 5.01 10.33 -15.43
C VAL A 157 3.51 10.12 -15.29
N VAL A 158 2.73 11.17 -15.57
CA VAL A 158 1.28 11.15 -15.59
C VAL A 158 0.83 11.24 -17.04
N VAL A 159 0.16 10.23 -17.56
CA VAL A 159 -0.45 10.26 -18.88
C VAL A 159 -1.94 10.51 -18.72
N THR A 160 -2.43 11.63 -19.24
CA THR A 160 -3.85 12.00 -19.13
C THR A 160 -4.70 11.14 -20.06
N GLY A 161 -5.82 10.65 -19.54
CA GLY A 161 -6.81 9.92 -20.32
C GLY A 161 -8.20 10.49 -20.14
N GLY A 162 -9.13 10.04 -20.99
CA GLY A 162 -10.53 10.45 -20.92
C GLY A 162 -11.24 10.25 -22.24
N LYS A 163 -12.44 10.84 -22.35
CA LYS A 163 -13.15 10.93 -23.61
C LYS A 163 -12.29 11.71 -24.60
N ILE A 164 -11.73 10.98 -25.58
CA ILE A 164 -11.20 11.54 -26.81
C ILE A 164 -12.27 12.49 -27.34
N PHE A 165 -11.91 13.76 -27.51
CA PHE A 165 -12.67 14.56 -28.46
C PHE A 165 -12.41 13.88 -29.80
N GLU A 166 -13.39 13.15 -30.32
CA GLU A 166 -13.46 12.85 -31.74
C GLU A 166 -13.49 14.21 -32.44
N SER A 167 -12.30 14.76 -32.70
CA SER A 167 -12.13 15.71 -33.79
C SER A 167 -12.38 14.89 -35.05
N VAL A 168 -13.66 14.74 -35.40
CA VAL A 168 -14.18 14.51 -36.74
C VAL A 168 -13.13 14.04 -37.75
N THR A 169 -12.74 12.77 -37.71
CA THR A 169 -12.11 12.07 -38.84
C THR A 169 -10.70 12.59 -39.26
N PRO A 170 -9.75 11.74 -39.68
CA PRO A 170 -8.49 12.20 -40.25
C PRO A 170 -8.76 12.94 -41.57
N THR A 171 -8.83 14.28 -41.53
CA THR A 171 -8.54 15.05 -42.74
C THR A 171 -7.04 14.92 -42.95
N THR A 172 -6.71 14.21 -44.02
CA THR A 172 -5.42 14.11 -44.68
C THR A 172 -4.52 15.30 -44.35
N SER A 173 -3.36 14.99 -43.78
CA SER A 173 -2.19 15.86 -43.78
C SER A 173 -1.94 16.41 -45.19
N VAL A 174 -2.46 17.60 -45.45
CA VAL A 174 -1.77 18.55 -46.32
C VAL A 174 -0.91 19.41 -45.40
N SER A 175 0.36 19.04 -45.36
CA SER A 175 1.44 19.87 -44.83
C SER A 175 1.48 21.21 -45.57
N PRO A 176 1.35 22.37 -44.89
CA PRO A 176 2.12 23.54 -45.27
C PRO A 176 3.40 23.52 -44.42
N THR A 177 4.49 23.10 -45.05
CA THR A 177 5.85 23.38 -44.60
C THR A 177 6.00 24.88 -44.34
N PRO A 178 6.47 25.35 -43.17
CA PRO A 178 6.79 26.75 -42.98
C PRO A 178 8.11 27.04 -43.72
N SER A 179 8.05 27.81 -44.81
CA SER A 179 9.23 28.35 -45.47
C SER A 179 9.02 29.82 -45.82
N LEU A 180 9.59 30.68 -44.95
CA LEU A 180 10.15 32.03 -45.16
C LEU A 180 9.24 33.16 -45.69
N THR A 181 9.16 34.22 -44.86
CA THR A 181 9.38 35.64 -45.19
C THR A 181 8.79 36.19 -46.50
N THR A 182 7.77 37.06 -46.38
CA THR A 182 7.80 38.49 -46.82
C THR A 182 6.50 39.19 -46.44
N THR A 183 6.63 40.21 -45.60
CA THR A 183 5.61 41.24 -45.33
C THR A 183 5.44 42.13 -46.58
N PRO A 184 4.21 42.51 -46.94
CA PRO A 184 3.98 43.88 -47.35
C PRO A 184 2.88 44.53 -46.51
N THR A 185 3.27 45.55 -45.76
CA THR A 185 2.38 46.47 -45.04
C THR A 185 1.84 47.49 -46.05
N THR A 186 0.55 47.43 -46.38
CA THR A 186 -0.15 48.54 -47.03
C THR A 186 -0.89 49.35 -45.98
N THR A 187 -0.29 50.48 -45.61
CA THR A 187 -0.88 51.53 -44.77
C THR A 187 -1.88 52.35 -45.61
N PRO A 188 -3.15 52.52 -45.19
CA PRO A 188 -4.02 53.54 -45.76
C PRO A 188 -3.71 54.91 -45.11
N SER A 189 -3.32 55.89 -45.93
CA SER A 189 -3.13 57.29 -45.51
C SER A 189 -4.42 58.09 -45.73
N PRO A 190 -4.97 58.75 -44.70
CA PRO A 190 -6.05 59.73 -44.89
C PRO A 190 -5.49 61.12 -45.28
N THR A 191 -6.21 61.76 -46.20
CA THR A 191 -6.10 63.17 -46.63
C THR A 191 -6.18 64.17 -45.47
N PRO A 192 -5.49 65.31 -45.57
CA PRO A 192 -6.21 66.57 -45.35
C PRO A 192 -5.86 67.69 -46.35
N THR A 193 -6.90 68.41 -46.77
CA THR A 193 -6.89 69.72 -47.44
C THR A 193 -6.61 70.84 -46.42
N PRO A 194 -5.84 71.86 -46.79
CA PRO A 194 -6.39 73.22 -46.89
C PRO A 194 -6.05 73.93 -48.21
#